data_AF-A0A219B995-F1
#
_entry.id   AF-A0A219B995-F1
#
_cell.length_a   1.000
_cell.length_b   1.000
_cell.length_c   1.000
_cell.angle_alpha   90.00
_cell.angle_beta   90.00
_cell.angle_gamma   90.00
#
_symmetry.space_group_name_H-M   'P 1'
#
loop_
_entity.id
_entity.type
_entity.pdbx_description
1 polymer ?
#
loop_
_entity_poly.entity_id
_entity_poly.type
_entity_poly.pdbx_seq_one_letter_code
_entity_poly.pdbx_strand_id
1 'polypeptide(L)' 'MLGAELGLPVTHLDHHASYIASWLKILKSDERAILTAAAKAEEAASLLLELGGHQSREGEADIDLADAA' A
#
# COMPACT_ATOMS: atom_id res chain seq x y z
N MET A 1 -1.55 -0.33 -1.83
CA MET A 1 -2.43 0.84 -1.76
C MET A 1 -2.81 1.33 -3.14
N LEU A 2 -1.85 1.65 -4.02
CA LEU A 2 -2.10 2.10 -5.40
C LEU A 2 -3.09 1.25 -6.23
N GLY A 3 -2.94 -0.07 -6.27
CA GLY A 3 -3.86 -0.93 -7.03
C GLY A 3 -5.30 -0.89 -6.51
N ALA A 4 -5.50 -0.71 -5.21
CA ALA A 4 -6.84 -0.55 -4.63
C ALA A 4 -7.42 0.82 -4.98
N GLU A 5 -6.61 1.89 -4.90
CA GLU A 5 -7.04 3.25 -5.24
C GLU A 5 -7.42 3.43 -6.71
N LEU A 6 -6.75 2.70 -7.60
CA LEU A 6 -7.01 2.72 -9.04
C LEU A 6 -8.00 1.65 -9.50
N GLY A 7 -8.54 0.83 -8.58
CA GLY A 7 -9.46 -0.25 -8.91
C GLY A 7 -8.85 -1.34 -9.81
N LEU A 8 -7.53 -1.54 -9.74
CA LEU A 8 -6.83 -2.54 -10.54
C LEU A 8 -7.23 -3.97 -10.12
N PRO A 9 -7.39 -4.91 -11.07
CA PRO A 9 -7.67 -6.30 -10.75
C PRO A 9 -6.57 -6.89 -9.85
N VAL A 10 -6.98 -7.53 -8.75
CA VAL A 10 -6.07 -8.23 -7.83
C VAL A 10 -5.69 -9.63 -8.34
N THR A 11 -5.80 -9.83 -9.65
CA THR A 11 -5.53 -11.11 -10.31
C THR A 11 -4.07 -11.52 -10.10
N HIS A 12 -3.80 -12.82 -10.18
CA HIS A 12 -2.44 -13.33 -10.10
C HIS A 12 -1.52 -12.59 -11.07
N LEU A 13 -0.51 -11.93 -10.53
CA LEU A 13 0.62 -11.44 -11.29
C LEU A 13 1.42 -12.67 -11.73
N ASP A 14 1.30 -13.03 -13.00
CA ASP A 14 2.17 -14.02 -13.60
C ASP A 14 3.58 -13.43 -13.59
N HIS A 15 4.40 -13.84 -12.62
CA HIS A 15 5.85 -14.05 -12.69
C HIS A 15 6.39 -14.49 -11.32
N HIS A 16 6.81 -15.76 -11.30
CA HIS A 16 7.74 -16.46 -10.42
C HIS A 16 8.21 -15.77 -9.13
N ALA A 17 7.91 -16.43 -8.00
CA ALA A 17 8.38 -16.20 -6.64
C ALA A 17 9.91 -16.20 -6.43
N SER A 18 10.71 -15.97 -7.49
CA SER A 18 12.18 -15.90 -7.46
C SER A 18 12.71 -14.85 -6.47
N TYR A 19 11.93 -13.80 -6.19
CA TYR A 19 12.27 -12.79 -5.21
C TYR A 19 12.08 -13.25 -3.76
N ILE A 20 11.24 -14.24 -3.46
CA ILE A 20 10.94 -14.65 -2.07
C ILE A 20 12.21 -15.08 -1.33
N ALA A 21 13.10 -15.82 -2.00
CA ALA A 21 14.37 -16.25 -1.40
C ALA A 21 15.25 -15.05 -0.98
N SER A 22 15.29 -14.00 -1.79
CA SER A 22 16.01 -12.76 -1.48
C SER A 22 15.39 -12.02 -0.29
N TRP A 23 14.07 -11.86 -0.28
CA TRP A 23 13.34 -11.23 0.81
C TRP A 23 13.52 -11.97 2.14
N LEU A 24 13.47 -13.31 2.13
CA LEU A 24 13.71 -14.10 3.33
C LEU A 24 15.13 -13.91 3.89
N LYS A 25 16.13 -13.69 3.03
CA LYS A 25 17.49 -13.39 3.48
C LYS A 25 17.54 -12.03 4.21
N ILE A 26 16.90 -11.01 3.64
CA ILE A 26 16.84 -9.66 4.21
C ILE A 26 16.10 -9.69 5.57
N LEU A 27 14.94 -10.33 5.63
CA LEU A 27 14.12 -10.38 6.84
C LEU A 27 14.77 -11.16 7.99
N LYS A 28 15.60 -12.16 7.68
CA LYS A 28 16.40 -12.88 8.69
C LYS A 28 17.53 -12.03 9.26
N SER A 29 18.07 -11.08 8.49
CA SER A 29 19.11 -10.16 8.96
C SER A 29 18.56 -8.90 9.62
N ASP A 30 17.35 -8.48 9.27
CA ASP A 30 16.72 -7.27 9.77
C ASP A 30 15.19 -7.45 9.84
N GLU A 31 14.67 -7.57 11.05
CA GLU A 31 13.24 -7.70 11.34
C GLU A 31 12.44 -6.44 10.96
N ARG A 32 13.09 -5.27 10.91
CA ARG A 32 12.44 -3.99 10.59
C ARG A 32 12.41 -3.71 9.10
N ALA A 33 13.11 -4.50 8.29
CA ALA A 33 13.15 -4.32 6.84
C ALA A 33 11.75 -4.32 6.21
N ILE A 34 10.79 -5.06 6.77
CA ILE A 34 9.40 -5.06 6.30
C ILE A 34 8.70 -3.71 6.52
N LEU A 35 8.97 -3.03 7.65
CA LEU A 35 8.41 -1.72 7.96
C LEU A 35 9.02 -0.65 7.06
N THR A 36 10.34 -0.71 6.84
CA THR A 36 11.03 0.18 5.90
C THR A 36 10.53 -0.03 4.47
N ALA A 37 10.35 -1.27 4.04
CA ALA A 37 9.79 -1.59 2.73
C ALA A 37 8.36 -1.05 2.57
N ALA A 38 7.52 -1.20 3.61
CA ALA A 38 6.15 -0.68 3.62
C ALA A 38 6.13 0.85 3.54
N ALA A 39 6.95 1.54 4.33
CA ALA A 39 7.04 3.01 4.31
C ALA A 39 7.48 3.53 2.92
N LYS A 40 8.46 2.87 2.29
CA LYS A 40 8.90 3.23 0.94
C LYS A 40 7.86 2.92 -0.14
N ALA A 41 7.13 1.82 0.01
CA ALA A 41 6.04 1.47 -0.91
C ALA A 41 4.91 2.51 -0.82
N GLU A 42 4.64 3.03 0.37
CA GLU A 42 3.66 4.09 0.58
C GLU A 42 4.10 5.40 -0.04
N GLU A 43 5.31 5.88 0.26
CA GLU A 43 5.87 7.09 -0.35
C GLU A 43 5.81 7.05 -1.89
N ALA A 44 6.14 5.90 -2.48
CA ALA A 44 6.06 5.71 -3.93
C ALA A 44 4.60 5.73 -4.44
N ALA A 45 3.66 5.13 -3.71
CA ALA A 45 2.26 5.13 -4.08
C ALA A 45 1.67 6.55 -4.03
N SER A 46 1.90 7.29 -2.94
CA SER A 46 1.45 8.68 -2.78
C SER A 46 1.99 9.57 -3.90
N LEU A 47 3.29 9.45 -4.23
CA LEU A 47 3.90 10.20 -5.34
C LEU A 47 3.22 9.90 -6.69
N LEU A 48 2.96 8.63 -6.99
CA LEU A 48 2.31 8.24 -8.25
C LEU A 48 0.86 8.75 -8.34
N LEU A 49 0.13 8.76 -7.23
CA LEU A 49 -1.23 9.30 -7.16
C LEU A 49 -1.24 10.81 -7.36
N GLU A 50 -0.33 11.54 -6.70
CA GLU A 50 -0.16 12.99 -6.87
C GLU A 50 0.13 13.33 -8.33
N LEU A 51 1.11 12.65 -8.95
CA LEU A 51 1.45 12.84 -10.36
C LEU A 51 0.30 12.45 -11.31
N GLY A 52 -0.51 11.48 -10.92
CA GLY A 52 -1.69 11.04 -11.66
C GLY A 52 -2.90 11.97 -11.54
N GLY A 53 -2.82 13.03 -10.73
CA GLY A 53 -3.97 13.92 -10.45
C GLY A 53 -5.02 13.28 -9.53
N HIS A 54 -4.70 12.15 -8.90
CA HIS A 54 -5.53 11.49 -7.90
C HIS A 54 -5.18 12.06 -6.52
N GLN A 55 -5.68 13.25 -6.19
CA GLN A 55 -5.59 13.73 -4.81
C GLN A 55 -6.53 12.87 -3.95
N SER A 56 -5.95 12.08 -3.04
CA SER A 56 -6.69 11.29 -2.06
C SER A 56 -7.67 12.22 -1.34
N ARG A 57 -8.97 11.98 -1.51
CA ARG A 57 -10.02 12.69 -0.79
C ARG A 57 -10.10 12.10 0.62
N GLU A 58 -9.05 12.28 1.41
CA GLU A 58 -9.05 12.00 2.85
C GLU A 58 -9.73 13.19 3.53
N GLY A 59 -11.05 13.14 3.63
CA GLY A 59 -11.83 14.23 4.25
C GLY A 59 -13.34 14.04 4.23
N GLU A 60 -13.83 12.80 4.29
CA GLU A 60 -15.27 12.55 4.49
C GLU A 60 -15.47 11.17 5.14
N ALA A 61 -14.87 10.98 6.30
CA ALA A 61 -15.43 10.05 7.29
C ALA A 61 -16.53 10.80 8.06
N ASP A 62 -17.58 11.20 7.33
CA ASP A 62 -18.86 11.52 7.93
C ASP A 62 -19.60 10.19 8.14
N ILE A 63 -19.43 9.64 9.34
CA ILE A 63 -20.54 8.94 9.98
C ILE A 63 -20.85 9.72 11.25
N ASP A 64 -21.69 10.73 11.11
CA ASP A 64 -22.69 11.14 12.08
C ASP A 64 -23.17 9.91 12.88
N LEU A 65 -22.53 9.64 14.02
CA LEU A 65 -23.10 8.83 15.08
C LEU A 65 -24.06 9.76 15.84
N ALA A 66 -25.18 10.04 15.18
CA ALA A 66 -26.30 10.77 15.74
C ALA A 66 -26.84 10.05 16.99
N ASP A 67 -27.19 10.85 17.99
CA ASP A 67 -28.32 10.66 18.92
C ASP A 67 -28.77 9.22 19.20
N ALA A 68 -28.15 8.60 20.21
CA ALA A 68 -28.77 7.52 20.97
C ALA A 68 -28.21 7.50 22.41
N ALA A 69 -28.64 8.46 23.24
CA ALA A 69 -28.51 8.42 24.70
C ALA A 69 -29.73 9.04 25.38
#